data_AF-A0A8S0P8V3-F1
#
_entry.id   AF-A0A8S0P8V3-F1
#
_cell.length_a   1.000
_cell.length_b   1.000
_cell.length_c   1.000
_cell.angle_alpha   90.00
_cell.angle_beta   90.00
_cell.angle_gamma   90.00
#
_symmetry.space_group_name_H-M   'P 1'
#
loop_
_entity.id
_entity.type
_entity.pdbx_description
1 polymer ?
#
loop_
_entity_poly.entity_id
_entity_poly.type
_entity_poly.pdbx_seq_one_letter_code
_entity_poly.pdbx_strand_id
1 'polypeptide(L)'
;METGVKNHSGKAEIKENFVDILLRIYEDNKAGASIDRDTTNSIILDVFAVRTDTLFVVLDWGMTKSGTPRVMKKLQTEVRGILRT
;
A
#
# COMPACT_ATOMS: atom_id res chain seq x y z
N MET A 1 23.60 -24.36 37.77
CA MET A 1 24.21 -23.66 36.62
C MET A 1 23.17 -23.62 35.52
N GLU A 2 22.61 -22.42 35.38
CA GLU A 2 21.98 -21.78 34.24
C GLU A 2 20.97 -22.56 33.37
N THR A 3 19.75 -22.05 33.47
CA THR A 3 18.56 -22.32 32.70
C THR A 3 18.77 -22.07 31.21
N GLY A 4 18.54 -23.10 30.40
CA GLY A 4 18.38 -22.98 28.95
C GLY A 4 17.16 -22.12 28.63
N VAL A 5 17.40 -20.85 28.35
CA VAL A 5 16.42 -19.89 27.85
C VAL A 5 15.97 -20.37 26.47
N LYS A 6 14.84 -21.10 26.42
CA LYS A 6 14.07 -21.31 25.20
C LYS A 6 13.39 -19.99 24.86
N ASN A 7 14.04 -19.16 24.06
CA ASN A 7 13.42 -18.04 23.38
C ASN A 7 12.39 -18.59 22.38
N HIS A 8 11.17 -18.86 22.85
CA HIS A 8 10.00 -18.86 21.99
C HIS A 8 9.76 -17.41 21.59
N SER A 9 10.55 -16.93 20.63
CA SER A 9 10.19 -15.75 19.87
C SER A 9 8.89 -16.09 19.18
N GLY A 10 7.78 -15.60 19.75
CA GLY A 10 6.48 -15.64 19.13
C GLY A 10 6.62 -14.97 17.77
N LYS A 11 6.69 -15.80 16.71
CA LYS A 11 6.46 -15.34 15.36
C LYS A 11 5.00 -14.90 15.32
N ALA A 12 4.77 -13.64 15.68
CA ALA A 12 3.64 -12.92 15.12
C ALA A 12 3.70 -13.20 13.62
N GLU A 13 2.64 -13.79 13.08
CA GLU A 13 2.50 -14.04 11.67
C GLU A 13 2.45 -12.65 10.99
N ILE A 14 3.63 -12.06 10.74
CA ILE A 14 3.75 -10.79 10.04
C ILE A 14 3.24 -11.10 8.64
N LYS A 15 2.03 -10.65 8.37
CA LYS A 15 1.40 -10.76 7.06
C LYS A 15 2.32 -10.06 6.06
N GLU A 16 3.01 -10.85 5.24
CA GLU A 16 3.96 -10.34 4.26
C GLU A 16 3.24 -9.39 3.29
N ASN A 17 3.74 -8.16 3.18
CA ASN A 17 3.23 -7.21 2.20
C ASN A 17 3.93 -7.42 0.85
N PHE A 18 3.36 -6.85 -0.22
CA PHE A 18 3.92 -6.90 -1.57
C PHE A 18 5.40 -6.47 -1.61
N VAL A 19 5.75 -5.42 -0.87
CA VAL A 19 7.12 -4.91 -0.77
C VAL A 19 8.04 -5.91 -0.06
N ASP A 20 7.57 -6.55 1.01
CA ASP A 20 8.33 -7.56 1.76
C ASP A 20 8.64 -8.79 0.91
N ILE A 21 7.68 -9.21 0.08
CA ILE A 21 7.85 -10.32 -0.87
C ILE A 21 8.89 -9.98 -1.92
N LEU A 22 8.85 -8.76 -2.49
CA LEU A 22 9.84 -8.30 -3.48
C LEU A 22 11.24 -8.21 -2.88
N LEU A 23 11.38 -7.70 -1.65
CA LEU A 23 12.65 -7.65 -0.93
C LEU A 23 13.20 -9.05 -0.65
N ARG A 24 12.35 -9.99 -0.24
CA ARG A 24 12.76 -11.38 -0.06
C ARG A 24 13.29 -11.99 -1.36
N ILE A 25 12.61 -11.76 -2.48
CA ILE A 25 13.06 -12.26 -3.80
C ILE A 25 14.38 -11.60 -4.21
N TYR A 26 14.59 -10.32 -3.89
CA TYR A 26 15.86 -9.63 -4.11
C TYR A 26 17.00 -10.23 -3.24
N GLU A 27 16.73 -10.53 -1.97
CA GLU A 27 17.73 -11.06 -1.03
C GLU A 27 18.07 -12.54 -1.26
N ASP A 28 17.09 -13.35 -1.65
CA ASP A 28 17.24 -14.80 -1.90
C ASP A 28 17.93 -15.09 -3.25
N ASN A 29 18.14 -14.04 -4.06
CA ASN A 29 18.67 -14.12 -5.42
C ASN A 29 20.19 -14.36 -5.55
N LYS A 30 20.85 -14.81 -4.48
CA LYS A 30 22.27 -15.23 -4.52
C LYS A 30 22.53 -16.48 -5.36
N ALA A 31 21.50 -17.14 -5.87
CA ALA A 31 21.60 -18.43 -6.59
C ALA A 31 21.49 -18.36 -8.13
N GLY A 32 21.32 -17.17 -8.75
CA GLY A 32 21.52 -17.04 -10.21
C GLY A 32 20.48 -16.25 -11.03
N ALA A 33 19.54 -15.53 -10.40
CA ALA A 33 18.56 -14.71 -11.12
C ALA A 33 18.43 -13.30 -10.51
N SER A 34 19.54 -12.58 -10.34
CA SER A 34 19.54 -11.28 -9.64
C SER A 34 18.52 -10.30 -10.24
N ILE A 35 17.40 -10.08 -9.54
CA ILE A 35 16.55 -8.92 -9.77
C ILE A 35 17.35 -7.71 -9.28
N ASP A 36 17.66 -6.79 -10.19
CA ASP A 36 18.42 -5.60 -9.82
C ASP A 36 17.54 -4.63 -9.01
N ARG A 37 18.17 -3.77 -8.20
CA ARG A 37 17.49 -2.74 -7.41
C ARG A 37 16.60 -1.86 -8.29
N ASP A 38 17.04 -1.52 -9.50
CA ASP A 38 16.27 -0.69 -10.43
C ASP A 38 15.02 -1.42 -10.93
N THR A 39 15.09 -2.74 -11.10
CA THR A 39 13.95 -3.58 -11.50
C THR A 39 12.91 -3.66 -10.39
N THR A 40 13.33 -3.89 -9.14
CA THR A 40 12.42 -3.89 -7.98
C THR A 40 11.74 -2.52 -7.80
N ASN A 41 12.50 -1.44 -7.91
CA ASN A 41 11.96 -0.08 -7.84
C ASN A 41 10.97 0.18 -8.98
N SER A 42 11.27 -0.28 -10.20
CA SER A 42 10.37 -0.11 -11.34
C SER A 42 9.04 -0.84 -11.17
N ILE A 43 9.06 -2.07 -10.63
CA ILE A 43 7.83 -2.84 -10.37
C ILE A 43 6.97 -2.15 -9.30
N ILE A 44 7.60 -1.66 -8.23
CA ILE A 44 6.89 -0.91 -7.18
C ILE A 44 6.25 0.35 -7.79
N LEU A 45 7.02 1.12 -8.55
CA LEU A 45 6.55 2.35 -9.20
C LEU A 45 5.40 2.09 -10.18
N ASP A 46 5.46 1.01 -10.96
CA ASP A 46 4.42 0.65 -11.92
C ASP A 46 3.07 0.35 -11.24
N VAL A 47 3.11 -0.44 -10.15
CA VAL A 47 1.90 -0.74 -9.34
C VAL A 47 1.29 0.52 -8.74
N PHE A 48 2.11 1.50 -8.34
CA PHE A 48 1.64 2.80 -7.85
C PHE A 48 1.10 3.69 -8.98
N ALA A 49 1.76 3.73 -10.13
CA ALA A 49 1.39 4.57 -11.27
C ALA A 49 0.03 4.14 -11.86
N VAL A 50 -0.14 2.85 -12.17
CA VAL A 50 -1.39 2.30 -12.74
C VAL A 50 -2.62 2.62 -11.88
N ARG A 51 -2.47 2.55 -10.56
CA ARG A 51 -3.55 2.87 -9.62
C ARG A 51 -3.82 4.38 -9.57
N THR A 52 -2.76 5.20 -9.62
CA THR A 52 -2.87 6.65 -9.51
C THR A 52 -3.57 7.25 -10.72
N ASP A 53 -3.28 6.77 -11.92
CA ASP A 53 -3.92 7.24 -13.17
C ASP A 53 -5.44 7.04 -13.12
N THR A 54 -5.89 5.88 -12.64
CA THR A 54 -7.33 5.57 -12.52
C THR A 54 -7.99 6.36 -11.38
N LEU A 55 -7.32 6.51 -10.23
CA LEU A 55 -7.86 7.28 -9.10
C LEU A 55 -7.98 8.77 -9.45
N PHE A 56 -7.01 9.32 -10.18
CA PHE A 56 -7.05 10.71 -10.64
C PHE A 56 -8.28 10.96 -11.54
N VAL A 57 -8.56 10.07 -12.49
CA VAL A 57 -9.75 10.16 -13.34
C VAL A 57 -11.04 10.04 -12.53
N VAL A 58 -11.09 9.15 -11.53
CA VAL A 58 -12.28 9.01 -10.66
C VAL A 58 -12.49 10.25 -9.79
N LEU A 59 -11.42 10.85 -9.26
CA LEU A 59 -11.50 12.09 -8.49
C LEU A 59 -11.92 13.25 -9.38
N ASP A 60 -11.32 13.39 -10.57
CA ASP A 60 -11.67 14.44 -11.54
C ASP A 60 -13.12 14.33 -12.00
N TRP A 61 -13.57 13.12 -12.33
CA TRP A 61 -14.97 12.86 -12.66
C TRP A 61 -15.89 13.08 -11.46
N GLY A 62 -15.45 12.71 -10.25
CA GLY A 62 -16.16 12.97 -9.01
C GLY A 62 -16.34 14.47 -8.74
N MET A 63 -15.28 15.27 -8.90
CA MET A 63 -15.30 16.73 -8.72
C MET A 63 -16.14 17.41 -9.81
N THR A 64 -15.98 17.00 -11.07
CA THR A 64 -16.71 17.57 -12.20
C THR A 64 -18.20 17.18 -12.18
N LYS A 65 -18.52 15.90 -11.91
CA LYS A 65 -19.91 15.41 -11.82
C LYS A 65 -20.62 15.89 -10.55
N SER A 66 -19.89 16.14 -9.46
CA SER A 66 -20.43 16.75 -8.23
C SER A 66 -20.45 18.29 -8.25
N GLY A 67 -20.07 18.93 -9.36
CA GLY A 67 -20.12 20.38 -9.58
C GLY A 67 -21.53 21.00 -9.46
N THR A 68 -22.56 20.19 -9.22
CA THR A 68 -23.86 20.67 -8.76
C THR A 68 -23.73 21.11 -7.29
N PRO A 69 -23.97 22.40 -6.94
CA PRO A 69 -23.76 22.93 -5.60
C PRO A 69 -24.46 22.15 -4.47
N ARG A 70 -25.53 21.43 -4.79
CA ARG A 70 -26.25 20.56 -3.86
C ARG A 70 -25.49 19.28 -3.50
N VAL A 71 -24.81 18.65 -4.46
CA VAL A 71 -24.12 17.37 -4.26
C VAL A 71 -22.84 17.58 -3.45
N MET A 72 -22.07 18.62 -3.77
CA MET A 72 -20.87 19.00 -3.01
C MET A 72 -21.20 19.38 -1.55
N LYS A 73 -22.29 20.13 -1.32
CA LYS A 73 -22.73 20.46 0.05
C LYS A 73 -23.10 19.22 0.85
N LYS A 74 -23.78 18.23 0.25
CA LYS A 74 -24.14 16.98 0.92
C LYS A 74 -22.89 16.16 1.28
N LEU A 75 -21.97 15.99 0.33
CA LEU A 75 -20.70 15.29 0.54
C LEU A 75 -19.89 15.93 1.68
N GLN A 76 -19.78 17.25 1.69
CA GLN A 76 -19.06 17.98 2.73
C GLN A 76 -19.72 17.85 4.12
N THR A 77 -21.05 17.77 4.18
CA THR A 77 -21.78 17.52 5.43
C THR A 77 -21.54 16.10 5.92
N GLU A 78 -21.57 15.10 5.04
CA GLU A 78 -21.32 13.70 5.39
C GLU A 78 -19.90 13.49 5.93
N VAL A 79 -18.88 14.03 5.24
CA VAL A 79 -17.47 13.97 5.70
C VAL A 79 -17.29 14.64 7.06
N ARG A 80 -17.90 15.82 7.27
CA ARG A 80 -17.87 16.51 8.59
C ARG A 80 -18.64 15.77 9.68
N GLY A 81 -19.63 14.95 9.32
CA GLY A 81 -20.36 14.10 10.25
C GLY A 81 -19.52 12.91 10.70
N ILE A 82 -18.82 12.25 9.77
CA ILE A 82 -17.96 11.10 10.05
C ILE A 82 -16.76 11.50 10.91
N LEU A 83 -16.11 12.64 10.62
CA LEU A 83 -14.99 13.16 11.42
C LEU A 83 -15.37 13.61 12.84
N ARG A 84 -16.67 13.79 13.11
CA ARG A 84 -17.20 14.16 14.42
C ARG A 84 -17.68 12.97 15.24
N THR A 85 -17.64 11.76 14.68
CA THR A 85 -17.96 10.50 15.38
C THR A 85 -16.69 9.84 15.84
#